data_AF-A0A2U1APN6-F1
#
_entry.id   AF-A0A2U1APN6-F1
#
_cell.length_a   1.000
_cell.length_b   1.000
_cell.length_c   1.000
_cell.angle_alpha   90.00
_cell.angle_beta   90.00
_cell.angle_gamma   90.00
#
_symmetry.space_group_name_H-M   'P 1'
#
loop_
_entity.id
_entity.type
_entity.pdbx_description
1 polymer ?
#
loop_
_entity_poly.entity_id
_entity_poly.type
_entity_poly.pdbx_seq_one_letter_code
_entity_poly.pdbx_strand_id
1 'polypeptide(L)'
;MATFVVESKALLDGGKAAANTAYDIRATLVLLHKLMAVISFHSDFGFGGSFKDEHVKLVDNGKLNPEAIKEQSITEDDLREAMRTSGNEGDLEDIQLAFLERSGNISIIMISIIMKREEN
;
A
#
# COMPACT_ATOMS: atom_id res chain seq x y z
N MET A 1 -34.80 37.38 47.10
CA MET A 1 -35.03 35.93 46.86
C MET A 1 -34.88 35.55 45.39
N ALA A 2 -35.35 36.37 44.43
CA ALA A 2 -35.20 36.10 42.99
C ALA A 2 -33.73 36.10 42.48
N THR A 3 -32.87 36.97 43.01
CA THR A 3 -31.47 37.11 42.58
C THR A 3 -30.63 35.84 42.83
N PHE A 4 -30.84 35.19 43.98
CA PHE A 4 -30.13 33.96 44.37
C PHE A 4 -30.52 32.76 43.49
N VAL A 5 -31.78 32.70 43.05
CA VAL A 5 -32.28 31.65 42.13
C VAL A 5 -31.69 31.83 40.72
N VAL A 6 -31.48 33.08 40.29
CA VAL A 6 -30.88 33.39 38.98
C VAL A 6 -29.38 33.01 38.96
N GLU A 7 -28.63 33.32 40.01
CA GLU A 7 -27.21 32.91 40.12
C GLU A 7 -27.05 31.38 40.15
N SER A 8 -27.94 30.67 40.87
CA SER A 8 -27.92 29.20 40.92
C SER A 8 -28.21 28.57 39.56
N LYS A 9 -29.06 29.16 38.71
CA LYS A 9 -29.31 28.67 37.35
C LYS A 9 -28.14 28.93 36.40
N ALA A 10 -27.53 30.11 36.47
CA ALA A 10 -26.38 30.46 35.63
C ALA A 10 -25.16 29.55 35.91
N LEU A 11 -24.96 29.16 37.18
CA LEU A 11 -23.91 28.23 37.58
C LEU A 11 -24.16 26.80 37.07
N LEU A 12 -25.43 26.37 37.06
CA LEU A 12 -25.85 25.06 36.55
C LEU A 12 -25.76 24.96 35.02
N ASP A 13 -26.09 26.05 34.30
CA ASP A 13 -26.00 26.09 32.84
C ASP A 13 -24.54 26.22 32.36
N GLY A 14 -23.69 26.96 33.09
CA GLY A 14 -22.24 27.01 32.85
C GLY A 14 -21.53 25.68 33.13
N GLY A 15 -21.95 24.95 34.18
CA GLY A 15 -21.43 23.61 34.49
C GLY A 15 -21.82 22.56 33.44
N LYS A 16 -23.01 22.69 32.85
CA LYS A 16 -23.46 21.83 31.74
C LYS A 16 -22.71 22.11 30.44
N ALA A 17 -22.31 23.36 30.18
CA ALA A 17 -21.50 23.80 29.03
C ALA A 17 -19.99 23.45 29.16
N ALA A 18 -19.52 23.17 30.37
CA ALA A 18 -18.16 22.69 30.63
C ALA A 18 -18.06 21.15 30.64
N ALA A 19 -19.14 20.45 31.03
CA ALA A 19 -19.16 18.98 31.09
C ALA A 19 -19.23 18.31 29.70
N ASN A 20 -19.87 18.97 28.74
CA ASN A 20 -19.97 18.54 27.35
C ASN A 20 -18.74 18.93 26.49
N THR A 21 -17.88 19.86 26.93
CA THR A 21 -16.64 20.22 26.21
C THR A 21 -15.46 19.29 26.53
N ALA A 22 -15.44 18.63 27.69
CA ALA A 22 -14.39 17.68 28.06
C ALA A 22 -14.60 16.26 27.48
N TYR A 23 -15.86 15.86 27.25
CA TYR A 23 -16.19 14.60 26.58
C TYR A 23 -15.87 14.65 25.08
N ASP A 24 -15.92 15.86 24.51
CA ASP A 24 -15.89 16.10 23.08
C ASP A 24 -14.53 15.76 22.44
N ILE A 25 -13.42 16.10 23.09
CA ILE A 25 -12.08 15.91 22.48
C ILE A 25 -11.75 14.42 22.32
N ARG A 26 -12.06 13.59 23.33
CA ARG A 26 -11.78 12.14 23.28
C ARG A 26 -12.66 11.44 22.25
N ALA A 27 -13.97 11.75 22.26
CA ALA A 27 -14.92 11.19 21.32
C ALA A 27 -14.58 11.63 19.88
N THR A 28 -14.26 12.91 19.68
CA THR A 28 -13.84 13.46 18.39
C THR A 28 -12.53 12.82 17.90
N LEU A 29 -11.54 12.64 18.78
CA LEU A 29 -10.29 11.98 18.41
C LEU A 29 -10.51 10.51 18.04
N VAL A 30 -11.30 9.76 18.81
CA VAL A 30 -11.62 8.35 18.51
C VAL A 30 -12.42 8.24 17.22
N LEU A 31 -13.37 9.14 16.97
CA LEU A 31 -14.16 9.18 15.76
C LEU A 31 -13.27 9.49 14.55
N LEU A 32 -12.43 10.53 14.63
CA LEU A 32 -11.51 10.90 13.58
C LEU A 32 -10.50 9.77 13.28
N HIS A 33 -9.95 9.14 14.32
CA HIS A 33 -9.04 8.01 14.16
C HIS A 33 -9.73 6.81 13.49
N LYS A 34 -10.98 6.52 13.86
CA LYS A 34 -11.78 5.48 13.20
C LYS A 34 -12.13 5.82 11.76
N LEU A 35 -12.46 7.08 11.46
CA LEU A 35 -12.71 7.53 10.09
C LEU A 35 -11.46 7.41 9.24
N MET A 36 -10.29 7.81 9.75
CA MET A 36 -9.00 7.61 9.07
C MET A 36 -8.73 6.13 8.81
N ALA A 37 -8.96 5.25 9.79
CA ALA A 37 -8.81 3.81 9.59
C ALA A 37 -9.77 3.27 8.53
N VAL A 38 -11.06 3.62 8.60
CA VAL A 38 -12.08 3.16 7.63
C VAL A 38 -11.76 3.66 6.22
N ILE A 39 -11.36 4.92 6.07
CA ILE A 39 -10.95 5.49 4.78
C ILE A 39 -9.70 4.79 4.29
N SER A 40 -8.69 4.59 5.14
CA SER A 40 -7.46 3.89 4.77
C SER A 40 -7.73 2.43 4.34
N PHE A 41 -8.65 1.73 4.99
CA PHE A 41 -9.03 0.36 4.63
C PHE A 41 -9.98 0.27 3.41
N HIS A 42 -10.72 1.34 3.09
CA HIS A 42 -11.63 1.36 1.94
C HIS A 42 -10.96 1.94 0.68
N SER A 43 -9.92 2.74 0.83
CA SER A 43 -9.11 3.28 -0.28
C SER A 43 -8.12 2.26 -0.88
N ASP A 44 -8.05 1.03 -0.36
CA ASP A 44 -7.36 -0.09 -0.99
C ASP A 44 -8.17 -0.73 -2.16
N PHE A 45 -9.24 -0.07 -2.63
CA PHE A 45 -10.12 -0.63 -3.67
C PHE A 45 -10.46 0.35 -4.80
N GLY A 46 -9.49 0.58 -5.67
CA GLY A 46 -9.65 1.26 -6.97
C GLY A 46 -8.48 2.21 -7.19
N PHE A 47 -7.51 1.94 -8.05
CA PHE A 47 -7.60 1.53 -9.45
C PHE A 47 -6.36 0.74 -9.85
N GLY A 48 -6.51 -0.42 -10.49
CA GLY A 48 -5.42 -1.21 -11.06
C GLY A 48 -5.46 -2.67 -10.60
N GLY A 49 -5.63 -3.60 -11.53
CA GLY A 49 -5.96 -4.99 -11.24
C GLY A 49 -4.88 -5.75 -10.46
N SER A 50 -5.34 -6.59 -9.52
CA SER A 50 -4.68 -7.83 -9.09
C SER A 50 -3.19 -7.78 -8.76
N PHE A 51 -2.79 -7.01 -7.75
CA PHE A 51 -1.52 -7.27 -7.05
C PHE A 51 -1.76 -7.26 -5.54
N LYS A 52 -2.51 -8.28 -5.12
CA LYS A 52 -2.55 -8.70 -3.72
C LYS A 52 -1.34 -9.61 -3.47
N ASP A 53 -0.15 -9.02 -3.51
CA ASP A 53 1.03 -9.48 -2.79
C ASP A 53 2.07 -8.36 -2.87
N GLU A 54 2.94 -8.31 -1.87
CA GLU A 54 3.80 -7.21 -1.42
C GLU A 54 4.82 -6.65 -2.45
N HIS A 55 4.78 -7.06 -3.72
CA HIS A 55 5.78 -6.79 -4.76
C HIS A 55 5.15 -6.47 -6.12
N VAL A 56 5.72 -5.50 -6.85
CA VAL A 56 5.21 -5.09 -8.17
C VAL A 56 5.73 -6.04 -9.24
N LYS A 57 4.84 -6.75 -9.92
CA LYS A 57 5.22 -7.68 -11.00
C LYS A 57 5.52 -6.92 -12.30
N LEU A 58 6.77 -7.01 -12.75
CA LEU A 58 7.27 -6.36 -13.97
C LEU A 58 7.18 -7.28 -15.20
N VAL A 59 7.43 -8.58 -15.03
CA VAL A 59 7.36 -9.60 -16.09
C VAL A 59 6.54 -10.79 -15.62
N ASP A 60 5.68 -11.31 -16.49
CA ASP A 60 4.91 -12.53 -16.28
C ASP A 60 5.00 -13.43 -17.52
N ASN A 61 5.61 -14.60 -17.38
CA ASN A 61 5.83 -15.60 -18.42
C ASN A 61 6.44 -15.01 -19.71
N GLY A 62 7.54 -14.28 -19.58
CA GLY A 62 8.24 -13.64 -20.70
C GLY A 62 7.52 -12.41 -21.27
N LYS A 63 6.36 -12.02 -20.73
CA LYS A 63 5.64 -10.81 -21.15
C LYS A 63 5.85 -9.68 -20.16
N LEU A 64 6.37 -8.57 -20.67
CA LEU A 64 6.48 -7.32 -19.94
C LEU A 64 5.09 -6.80 -19.58
N ASN A 65 4.93 -6.31 -18.35
CA ASN A 65 3.74 -5.57 -17.93
C ASN A 65 3.97 -4.07 -18.19
N PRO A 66 3.48 -3.51 -19.31
CA PRO A 66 3.79 -2.14 -19.70
C PRO A 66 3.22 -1.09 -18.74
N GLU A 67 2.14 -1.41 -18.02
CA GLU A 67 1.57 -0.51 -17.02
C GLU A 67 2.50 -0.40 -15.81
N ALA A 68 2.94 -1.53 -15.25
CA ALA A 68 3.87 -1.56 -14.13
C ALA A 68 5.24 -0.96 -14.45
N ILE A 69 5.76 -1.24 -15.65
CA ILE A 69 7.05 -0.69 -16.12
C ILE A 69 6.97 0.83 -16.24
N LYS A 70 5.88 1.36 -16.82
CA LYS A 70 5.68 2.80 -16.97
C LYS A 70 5.47 3.49 -15.63
N GLU A 71 4.70 2.88 -14.73
CA GLU A 71 4.43 3.43 -13.40
C GLU A 71 5.70 3.47 -12.54
N GLN A 72 6.53 2.43 -12.61
CA GLN A 72 7.77 2.33 -11.85
C GLN A 72 8.98 2.97 -12.55
N SER A 73 8.78 3.56 -13.73
CA SER A 73 9.86 4.17 -14.56
C SER A 73 11.04 3.23 -14.81
N ILE A 74 10.77 1.92 -14.88
CA ILE A 74 11.77 0.89 -15.15
C ILE A 74 11.96 0.78 -16.66
N THR A 75 13.19 0.57 -17.11
CA THR A 75 13.54 0.36 -18.51
C THR A 75 13.91 -1.10 -18.78
N GLU A 76 13.95 -1.49 -20.06
CA GLU A 76 14.49 -2.81 -20.43
C GLU A 76 15.95 -2.98 -20.01
N ASP A 77 16.71 -1.89 -19.96
CA ASP A 77 18.12 -1.92 -19.57
C ASP A 77 18.27 -2.20 -18.07
N ASP A 78 17.36 -1.69 -17.24
CA ASP A 78 17.31 -2.01 -15.80
C ASP A 78 17.00 -3.50 -15.57
N LEU A 79 16.10 -4.08 -16.38
CA LEU A 79 15.81 -5.52 -16.35
C LEU A 79 17.03 -6.34 -16.77
N ARG A 80 17.74 -5.93 -17.83
CA ARG A 80 18.99 -6.58 -18.27
C ARG A 80 20.09 -6.46 -17.21
N GLU A 81 20.19 -5.32 -16.54
CA GLU A 81 21.14 -5.12 -15.44
C GLU A 81 20.83 -6.05 -14.26
N ALA A 82 19.56 -6.19 -13.90
CA ALA A 82 19.12 -7.12 -12.87
C ALA A 82 19.38 -8.60 -13.25
N MET A 83 19.21 -8.97 -14.52
CA MET A 83 19.60 -10.30 -15.01
C MET A 83 21.09 -10.55 -14.84
N ARG A 84 21.92 -9.58 -15.23
CA ARG A 84 23.37 -9.67 -15.07
C ARG A 84 23.79 -9.76 -13.60
N THR A 85 23.13 -8.99 -12.74
CA THR A 85 23.40 -8.96 -11.29
C THR A 85 22.99 -10.27 -10.59
N SER A 86 21.93 -10.91 -11.08
CA SER A 86 21.49 -12.23 -10.60
C SER A 86 22.32 -13.40 -11.15
N GLY A 87 23.29 -13.13 -12.04
CA GLY A 87 24.16 -14.16 -12.63
C GLY A 87 23.52 -14.95 -13.76
N ASN A 88 22.47 -14.42 -14.38
CA ASN A 88 21.77 -15.06 -15.50
C ASN A 88 22.27 -14.48 -16.83
N GLU A 89 22.63 -15.37 -17.77
CA GLU A 89 23.16 -15.01 -19.11
C GLU A 89 22.13 -15.29 -20.24
N GLY A 90 20.88 -14.87 -20.04
CA GLY A 90 19.78 -15.07 -21.01
C GLY A 90 19.23 -13.77 -21.61
N ASP A 91 18.21 -13.91 -22.45
CA ASP A 91 17.42 -12.79 -22.95
C ASP A 91 16.19 -12.52 -22.04
N LEU A 92 15.56 -11.35 -22.20
CA LEU A 92 14.35 -10.99 -21.42
C LEU A 92 13.19 -11.98 -21.61
N GLU A 93 13.17 -12.70 -22.73
CA GLU A 93 12.17 -13.73 -23.03
C GLU A 93 12.33 -14.99 -22.16
N ASP A 94 13.53 -15.22 -21.60
CA ASP A 94 13.83 -16.34 -20.71
C ASP A 94 13.36 -16.08 -19.27
N ILE A 95 12.89 -14.87 -18.98
CA ILE A 95 12.36 -14.49 -17.67
C ILE A 95 10.95 -15.07 -17.52
N GLN A 96 10.80 -15.97 -16.55
CA GLN A 96 9.48 -16.45 -16.15
C GLN A 96 8.74 -15.39 -15.34
N LEU A 97 9.39 -14.80 -14.33
CA LEU A 97 8.80 -13.79 -13.47
C LEU A 97 9.86 -12.76 -13.07
N ALA A 98 9.47 -11.48 -13.05
CA ALA A 98 10.29 -10.42 -12.47
C ALA A 98 9.45 -9.56 -11.52
N PHE A 99 10.01 -9.25 -10.35
CA PHE A 99 9.38 -8.45 -9.31
C PHE A 99 10.26 -7.28 -8.92
N LEU A 100 9.66 -6.11 -8.75
CA LEU A 100 10.31 -4.97 -8.12
C LEU A 100 10.08 -5.04 -6.61
N GLU A 101 11.19 -5.10 -5.87
CA GLU A 101 11.23 -5.14 -4.43
C GLU A 101 11.11 -3.74 -3.82
N ARG A 102 10.68 -3.63 -2.55
CA ARG A 102 10.66 -2.35 -1.81
C ARG A 102 12.04 -1.70 -1.68
N SER A 103 13.11 -2.49 -1.81
CA SER A 103 14.49 -1.99 -1.80
C SER A 103 14.89 -1.29 -3.09
N GLY A 104 14.07 -1.39 -4.16
CA GLY A 104 14.42 -0.96 -5.50
C GLY A 104 15.19 -2.00 -6.31
N ASN A 105 15.52 -3.16 -5.72
CA ASN A 105 16.11 -4.27 -6.46
C ASN A 105 15.04 -5.01 -7.27
N ILE A 106 15.46 -5.62 -8.37
CA ILE A 106 14.61 -6.44 -9.21
C ILE A 106 14.98 -7.91 -8.98
N SER A 107 14.02 -8.69 -8.50
CA SER A 107 14.11 -10.13 -8.35
C SER A 107 13.69 -10.80 -9.65
N ILE A 108 14.51 -11.73 -10.16
CA ILE A 108 14.27 -12.43 -11.44
C ILE A 108 14.21 -13.94 -11.21
N ILE A 109 13.19 -14.57 -11.79
CA ILE A 109 13.02 -16.02 -11.85
C ILE A 109 13.08 -16.41 -13.33
N MET A 110 14.12 -17.17 -13.69
CA MET A 110 14.28 -17.69 -15.05
C MET A 110 13.42 -18.93 -15.27
N ILE A 111 13.03 -19.18 -16.52
CA ILE A 111 12.44 -20.46 -16.91
C ILE A 111 13.52 -21.54 -16.72
N SER A 112 13.37 -22.35 -15.69
CA SER A 112 14.28 -23.47 -15.46
C SER A 112 14.04 -24.57 -16.50
N ILE A 113 14.90 -24.66 -17.52
CA ILE A 113 14.92 -25.77 -18.49
C ILE A 113 15.64 -26.99 -17.86
N ILE A 114 15.16 -27.48 -16.72
CA ILE A 114 15.76 -28.67 -16.08
C ILE A 114 15.27 -30.00 -16.70
N MET A 115 14.40 -30.00 -17.71
CA MET A 115 13.85 -31.24 -18.30
C MET A 115 14.16 -31.48 -19.78
N LYS A 116 15.32 -31.04 -20.29
CA LYS A 116 15.72 -31.33 -21.69
C LYS A 116 17.07 -32.04 -21.85
N ARG A 117 17.55 -32.71 -20.80
CA ARG A 117 18.83 -33.45 -20.79
C ARG A 117 18.69 -34.86 -20.19
N GLU A 118 17.70 -35.64 -20.61
CA GLU A 118 17.67 -37.09 -20.35
C GLU A 118 17.03 -37.94 -21.46
N GLU A 119 17.01 -37.49 -22.72
CA GLU A 119 16.85 -38.41 -23.85
C GLU A 119 17.85 -38.06 -24.96
N ASN A 120 19.05 -38.63 -24.85
CA ASN A 120 19.85 -39.07 -25.99
C ASN A 120 20.63 -40.32 -25.59
#